data_AF-A0A8D2CUQ0-F1
#
_entry.id   AF-A0A8D2CUQ0-F1
#
_cell.length_a   1.000
_cell.length_b   1.000
_cell.length_c   1.000
_cell.angle_alpha   90.00
_cell.angle_beta   90.00
_cell.angle_gamma   90.00
#
_symmetry.space_group_name_H-M   'P 1'
#
loop_
_entity.id
_entity.type
_entity.pdbx_description
1 polymer ?
#
loop_
_entity_poly.entity_id
_entity_poly.type
_entity_poly.pdbx_seq_one_letter_code
_entity_poly.pdbx_strand_id
1 'polypeptide(L)'
;MQVLHHSEQTLKTALISKNPALVSQYEKLDAREQQLLNEAFHPTSDLFGPITLHSQSDWINSHPEAPQDFEQFFSNPYRNIPSPEKHSIYILSIGSLGNTRVISEEYVKWLKGYCEAFFYGLTVKLLEPVSVSATRCSFRVNEHTRNLQIHAGHILKFLKKKKPADAFCVVGVTMIDLYPRDSWNFVFGQASLTDGTGKVD
;
A
#
# COMPACT_ATOMS: atom_id res chain seq x y z
N MET A 1 17.34 -9.24 21.16
CA MET A 1 17.40 -8.88 19.73
C MET A 1 17.66 -10.16 18.95
N GLN A 2 16.77 -10.52 18.04
CA GLN A 2 16.84 -11.72 17.21
C GLN A 2 16.72 -11.29 15.75
N VAL A 3 17.64 -11.72 14.89
CA VAL A 3 17.55 -11.46 13.46
C VAL A 3 16.89 -12.66 12.79
N LEU A 4 15.87 -12.40 11.97
CA LEU A 4 15.20 -13.44 11.19
C LEU A 4 16.03 -13.73 9.94
N HIS A 5 16.39 -15.01 9.78
CA HIS A 5 17.14 -15.49 8.63
C HIS A 5 16.40 -16.63 7.96
N HIS A 6 16.44 -16.63 6.63
CA HIS A 6 15.97 -17.72 5.79
C HIS A 6 17.12 -18.19 4.91
N SER A 7 17.15 -19.47 4.55
CA SER A 7 18.11 -19.95 3.58
C SER A 7 17.81 -19.36 2.20
N GLU A 8 18.84 -19.20 1.39
CA GLU A 8 18.70 -18.77 -0.01
C GLU A 8 17.69 -19.65 -0.77
N GLN A 9 17.69 -20.97 -0.54
CA GLN A 9 16.75 -21.89 -1.17
C GLN A 9 15.29 -21.59 -0.78
N THR A 10 15.03 -21.26 0.48
CA THR A 10 13.70 -20.86 0.95
C THR A 10 13.26 -19.56 0.30
N LEU A 11 14.14 -18.56 0.25
CA LEU A 11 13.86 -17.26 -0.37
C LEU A 11 13.61 -17.39 -1.88
N LYS A 12 14.44 -18.18 -2.59
CA LYS A 12 14.24 -18.47 -4.03
C LYS A 12 12.89 -19.15 -4.27
N THR A 13 12.55 -20.14 -3.45
CA THR A 13 11.25 -20.82 -3.54
C THR A 13 10.10 -19.83 -3.31
N ALA A 14 10.22 -18.92 -2.35
CA ALA A 14 9.18 -17.95 -2.04
C ALA A 14 9.03 -16.85 -3.11
N LEU A 15 10.13 -16.39 -3.72
CA LEU A 15 10.13 -15.30 -4.69
C LEU A 15 9.81 -15.75 -6.12
N ILE A 16 10.31 -16.91 -6.55
CA ILE A 16 10.18 -17.40 -7.94
C ILE A 16 9.09 -18.49 -8.06
N SER A 17 8.84 -19.24 -6.98
CA SER A 17 8.06 -20.49 -6.96
C SER A 17 8.75 -21.71 -7.58
N LYS A 18 8.24 -22.90 -7.27
CA LYS A 18 8.56 -24.18 -7.92
C LYS A 18 7.67 -24.46 -9.15
N ASN A 19 6.65 -23.64 -9.36
CA ASN A 19 5.71 -23.75 -10.46
C ASN A 19 6.40 -23.40 -11.79
N PRO A 20 6.48 -24.33 -12.76
CA PRO A 20 7.19 -24.11 -14.02
C PRO A 20 6.71 -22.88 -14.80
N ALA A 21 5.42 -22.53 -14.70
CA ALA A 21 4.86 -21.37 -15.38
C ALA A 21 5.37 -20.04 -14.77
N LEU A 22 5.57 -19.99 -13.45
CA LEU A 22 6.09 -18.80 -12.77
C LEU A 22 7.60 -18.67 -12.95
N VAL A 23 8.33 -19.80 -12.91
CA VAL A 23 9.75 -19.83 -13.26
C VAL A 23 9.98 -19.30 -14.67
N SER A 24 9.19 -19.76 -15.66
CA SER A 24 9.29 -19.27 -17.04
C SER A 24 8.95 -17.78 -17.17
N GLN A 25 8.09 -17.22 -16.31
CA GLN A 25 7.85 -15.77 -16.27
C GLN A 25 9.06 -15.01 -15.74
N TYR A 26 9.67 -15.50 -14.66
CA TYR A 26 10.90 -14.92 -14.11
C TYR A 26 12.04 -14.93 -15.14
N GLU A 27 12.23 -16.03 -15.86
CA GLU A 27 13.27 -16.17 -16.90
C GLU A 27 13.10 -15.19 -18.07
N LYS A 28 11.89 -14.66 -18.29
CA LYS A 28 11.59 -13.66 -19.32
C LYS A 28 11.89 -12.23 -18.89
N LEU A 29 12.08 -11.98 -17.60
CA LEU A 29 12.48 -10.67 -17.09
C LEU A 29 13.84 -10.30 -17.67
N ASP A 30 14.09 -9.00 -17.82
CA ASP A 30 15.39 -8.56 -18.30
C ASP A 30 16.50 -8.84 -17.27
N ALA A 31 17.76 -8.82 -17.71
CA ALA A 31 18.89 -9.14 -16.84
C ALA A 31 19.02 -8.19 -15.64
N ARG A 32 18.58 -6.93 -15.75
CA ARG A 32 18.64 -5.96 -14.65
C ARG A 32 17.56 -6.23 -13.62
N GLU A 33 16.35 -6.57 -14.06
CA GLU A 33 15.26 -6.99 -13.19
C GLU A 33 15.62 -8.28 -12.43
N GLN A 34 16.16 -9.27 -13.12
CA GLN A 34 16.63 -10.50 -12.47
C GLN A 34 17.74 -10.21 -11.46
N GLN A 35 18.71 -9.36 -11.81
CA GLN A 35 19.77 -8.94 -10.89
C GLN A 35 19.20 -8.26 -9.64
N LEU A 36 18.27 -7.33 -9.80
CA LEU A 36 17.58 -6.66 -8.68
C LEU A 36 16.87 -7.67 -7.77
N LEU A 37 16.15 -8.64 -8.33
CA LEU A 37 15.46 -9.65 -7.53
C LEU A 37 16.43 -10.60 -6.82
N ASN A 38 17.59 -10.89 -7.42
CA ASN A 38 18.62 -11.74 -6.81
C ASN A 38 19.30 -11.09 -5.59
N GLU A 39 19.26 -9.76 -5.47
CA GLU A 39 19.71 -9.05 -4.26
C GLU A 39 18.98 -9.52 -3.00
N ALA A 40 17.73 -9.99 -3.12
CA ALA A 40 16.98 -10.56 -2.00
C ALA A 40 17.61 -11.82 -1.40
N PHE A 41 18.51 -12.48 -2.13
CA PHE A 41 19.21 -13.69 -1.69
C PHE A 41 20.57 -13.41 -1.07
N HIS A 42 21.07 -12.17 -1.17
CA HIS A 42 22.36 -11.78 -0.66
C HIS A 42 22.22 -11.23 0.78
N PRO A 43 22.75 -11.90 1.81
CA PRO A 43 22.59 -11.47 3.21
C PRO A 43 23.20 -10.11 3.53
N THR A 44 24.10 -9.62 2.66
CA THR A 44 24.80 -8.33 2.78
C THR A 44 24.20 -7.28 1.85
N SER A 45 23.07 -7.54 1.18
CA SER A 45 22.43 -6.55 0.32
C SER A 45 21.82 -5.45 1.17
N ASP A 46 22.12 -4.20 0.83
CA ASP A 46 21.49 -3.03 1.46
C ASP A 46 20.02 -2.87 1.04
N LEU A 47 19.59 -3.53 -0.03
CA LEU A 47 18.22 -3.44 -0.55
C LEU A 47 17.25 -4.35 0.22
N PHE A 48 17.71 -5.52 0.65
CA PHE A 48 16.89 -6.54 1.28
C PHE A 48 17.52 -7.04 2.58
N GLY A 49 17.79 -6.10 3.49
CA GLY A 49 18.34 -6.40 4.80
C GLY A 49 17.43 -7.32 5.64
N PRO A 50 18.00 -8.15 6.52
CA PRO A 50 17.22 -9.07 7.34
C PRO A 50 16.40 -8.31 8.40
N ILE A 51 15.22 -8.85 8.73
CA ILE A 51 14.34 -8.28 9.74
C ILE A 51 14.93 -8.52 11.13
N THR A 52 15.12 -7.43 11.89
CA THR A 52 15.61 -7.49 13.27
C THR A 52 14.44 -7.32 14.24
N LEU A 53 14.21 -8.34 15.06
CA LEU A 53 13.25 -8.30 16.16
C LEU A 53 13.96 -7.80 17.43
N HIS A 54 13.44 -6.73 18.01
CA HIS A 54 13.91 -6.13 19.23
C HIS A 54 13.19 -6.67 20.47
N SER A 55 11.91 -7.05 20.36
CA SER A 55 11.08 -7.43 21.51
C SER A 55 9.93 -8.41 21.18
N GLN A 56 9.28 -8.93 22.22
CA GLN A 56 8.03 -9.71 22.07
C GLN A 56 6.83 -8.84 21.64
N SER A 57 6.93 -7.53 21.85
CA SER A 57 5.91 -6.56 21.43
C SER A 57 6.01 -6.17 19.96
N ASP A 58 7.04 -6.64 19.24
CA ASP A 58 7.17 -6.39 17.81
C ASP A 58 6.00 -7.05 17.05
N TRP A 59 5.52 -6.38 16.00
CA TRP A 59 4.29 -6.76 15.30
C TRP A 59 4.28 -8.24 14.87
N ILE A 60 5.38 -8.71 14.26
CA ILE A 60 5.53 -10.10 13.79
C ILE A 60 5.26 -11.13 14.91
N ASN A 61 5.67 -10.83 16.14
CA ASN A 61 5.48 -11.73 17.28
C ASN A 61 4.09 -11.57 17.92
N SER A 62 3.63 -10.33 18.05
CA SER A 62 2.35 -10.02 18.72
C SER A 62 1.12 -10.29 17.86
N HIS A 63 1.25 -10.27 16.54
CA HIS A 63 0.17 -10.46 15.58
C HIS A 63 0.63 -11.46 14.50
N PRO A 64 0.61 -12.77 14.80
CA PRO A 64 1.04 -13.78 13.84
C PRO A 64 0.10 -13.78 12.63
N GLU A 65 0.67 -13.49 11.45
CA GLU A 65 -0.01 -13.52 10.16
C GLU A 65 0.47 -14.72 9.34
N ALA A 66 -0.40 -15.29 8.50
CA ALA A 66 0.01 -16.34 7.59
C ALA A 66 0.99 -15.77 6.54
N PRO A 67 2.13 -16.42 6.29
CA PRO A 67 3.03 -15.96 5.24
C PRO A 67 2.37 -16.05 3.86
N GLN A 68 2.77 -15.16 2.96
CA GLN A 68 2.37 -15.19 1.56
C GLN A 68 3.61 -15.21 0.66
N ASP A 69 3.76 -16.27 -0.13
CA ASP A 69 4.78 -16.33 -1.19
C ASP A 69 4.26 -15.76 -2.53
N PHE A 70 5.15 -15.67 -3.53
CA PHE A 70 4.80 -15.12 -4.84
C PHE A 70 3.73 -15.95 -5.56
N GLU A 71 3.75 -17.28 -5.44
CA GLU A 71 2.75 -18.14 -6.09
C GLU A 71 1.37 -17.94 -5.50
N GLN A 72 1.28 -17.87 -4.17
CA GLN A 72 0.04 -17.57 -3.45
C GLN A 72 -0.49 -16.19 -3.80
N PHE A 73 0.39 -15.18 -3.87
CA PHE A 73 0.02 -13.84 -4.32
C PHE A 73 -0.49 -13.85 -5.77
N PHE A 74 0.26 -14.48 -6.68
CA PHE A 74 -0.03 -14.49 -8.11
C PHE A 74 -1.32 -15.25 -8.44
N SER A 75 -1.57 -16.36 -7.74
CA SER A 75 -2.72 -17.25 -7.97
C SER A 75 -4.00 -16.79 -7.26
N ASN A 76 -3.95 -15.69 -6.49
CA ASN A 76 -5.12 -15.19 -5.78
C ASN A 76 -6.20 -14.69 -6.76
N PRO A 77 -7.41 -15.29 -6.79
CA PRO A 77 -8.46 -14.91 -7.75
C PRO A 77 -9.04 -13.51 -7.48
N TYR A 78 -8.81 -12.94 -6.29
CA TYR A 78 -9.22 -11.59 -5.93
C TYR A 78 -8.14 -10.53 -6.22
N ARG A 79 -6.99 -10.94 -6.76
CA ARG A 79 -5.93 -10.02 -7.16
C ARG A 79 -6.36 -9.20 -8.36
N ASN A 80 -6.28 -7.88 -8.22
CA ASN A 80 -6.43 -6.97 -9.35
C ASN A 80 -5.11 -6.91 -10.15
N ILE A 81 -5.22 -7.05 -11.47
CA ILE A 81 -4.09 -6.98 -12.40
C ILE A 81 -4.25 -5.71 -13.23
N PRO A 82 -3.23 -4.84 -13.29
CA PRO A 82 -3.28 -3.70 -14.19
C PRO A 82 -3.47 -4.15 -15.64
N SER A 83 -4.30 -3.42 -16.38
CA SER A 83 -4.58 -3.68 -17.79
C SER A 83 -4.41 -2.41 -18.61
N PRO A 84 -4.34 -2.48 -19.94
CA PRO A 84 -4.33 -1.28 -20.78
C PRO A 84 -5.49 -0.32 -20.49
N GLU A 85 -6.64 -0.83 -20.06
CA GLU A 85 -7.81 -0.04 -19.65
C GLU A 85 -7.73 0.45 -18.20
N LYS A 86 -6.95 -0.21 -17.34
CA LYS A 86 -6.85 0.04 -15.89
C LYS A 86 -5.37 0.14 -15.47
N HIS A 87 -4.73 1.24 -15.85
CA HIS A 87 -3.27 1.43 -15.71
C HIS A 87 -2.86 2.68 -14.91
N SER A 88 -3.84 3.42 -14.38
CA SER A 88 -3.56 4.66 -13.62
C SER A 88 -3.84 4.52 -12.12
N ILE A 89 -2.90 4.94 -11.28
CA ILE A 89 -3.11 5.16 -9.84
C ILE A 89 -3.50 6.63 -9.65
N TYR A 90 -4.64 6.88 -9.01
CA TYR A 90 -5.08 8.24 -8.69
C TYR A 90 -4.88 8.53 -7.21
N ILE A 91 -4.28 9.67 -6.89
CA ILE A 91 -4.13 10.16 -5.51
C ILE A 91 -5.10 11.32 -5.31
N LEU A 92 -5.91 11.24 -4.26
CA LEU A 92 -6.84 12.30 -3.84
C LEU A 92 -6.52 12.77 -2.43
N SER A 93 -6.06 14.01 -2.30
CA SER A 93 -5.90 14.67 -1.01
C SER A 93 -7.26 15.06 -0.43
N ILE A 94 -7.51 14.71 0.83
CA ILE A 94 -8.72 15.01 1.58
C ILE A 94 -8.32 15.86 2.79
N GLY A 95 -8.70 17.13 2.80
CA GLY A 95 -8.23 18.10 3.78
C GLY A 95 -6.82 18.62 3.48
N SER A 96 -6.22 19.30 4.47
CA SER A 96 -4.85 19.80 4.36
C SER A 96 -3.87 18.69 4.71
N LEU A 97 -2.79 18.55 3.92
CA LEU A 97 -1.72 17.57 4.18
C LEU A 97 -0.51 18.20 4.89
N GLY A 98 -0.58 19.49 5.20
CA GLY A 98 0.43 20.22 5.96
C GLY A 98 -0.12 21.53 6.49
N ASN A 99 0.74 22.28 7.18
CA ASN A 99 0.37 23.56 7.79
C ASN A 99 0.23 24.69 6.77
N THR A 100 0.75 24.50 5.56
CA THR A 100 0.61 25.43 4.44
C THR A 100 0.27 24.69 3.16
N ARG A 101 -0.25 25.43 2.19
CA ARG A 101 -0.53 24.91 0.85
C ARG A 101 0.74 24.41 0.15
N VAL A 102 1.84 25.14 0.26
CA VAL A 102 3.13 24.79 -0.37
C VAL A 102 3.64 23.45 0.16
N ILE A 103 3.61 23.25 1.49
CA ILE A 103 4.04 21.98 2.11
C ILE A 103 3.14 20.83 1.65
N SER A 104 1.83 21.07 1.54
CA SER A 104 0.90 20.05 1.04
C SER A 104 1.20 19.66 -0.40
N GLU A 105 1.52 20.62 -1.26
CA GLU A 105 1.87 20.39 -2.67
C GLU A 105 3.19 19.62 -2.81
N GLU A 106 4.21 19.93 -2.00
CA GLU A 106 5.47 19.18 -1.97
C GLU A 106 5.28 17.74 -1.51
N TYR A 107 4.52 17.52 -0.44
CA TYR A 107 4.25 16.18 0.09
C TYR A 107 3.57 15.29 -0.96
N VAL A 108 2.55 15.81 -1.64
CA VAL A 108 1.85 15.08 -2.71
C VAL A 108 2.78 14.79 -3.88
N LYS A 109 3.70 15.69 -4.21
CA LYS A 109 4.70 15.48 -5.26
C LYS A 109 5.67 14.35 -4.91
N TRP A 110 6.14 14.27 -3.66
CA TRP A 110 6.97 13.16 -3.21
C TRP A 110 6.20 11.85 -3.22
N LEU A 111 4.97 11.84 -2.71
CA LEU A 111 4.11 10.65 -2.73
C LEU A 111 3.92 10.14 -4.16
N LYS A 112 3.65 11.05 -5.11
CA LYS A 112 3.59 10.70 -6.54
C LYS A 112 4.88 10.05 -7.01
N GLY A 113 6.03 10.65 -6.72
CA GLY A 113 7.34 10.13 -7.12
C GLY A 113 7.65 8.74 -6.55
N TYR A 114 7.34 8.51 -5.27
CA TYR A 114 7.49 7.19 -4.65
C TYR A 114 6.55 6.15 -5.28
N CYS A 115 5.29 6.51 -5.54
CA CYS A 115 4.36 5.62 -6.21
C CYS A 115 4.82 5.26 -7.63
N GLU A 116 5.33 6.22 -8.40
CA GLU A 116 5.85 5.96 -9.75
C GLU A 116 7.10 5.08 -9.74
N ALA A 117 7.97 5.23 -8.73
CA ALA A 117 9.15 4.41 -8.56
C ALA A 117 8.80 2.96 -8.14
N PHE A 118 7.85 2.79 -7.22
CA PHE A 118 7.49 1.47 -6.68
C PHE A 118 6.53 0.70 -7.58
N PHE A 119 5.55 1.38 -8.18
CA PHE A 119 4.55 0.79 -9.07
C PHE A 119 4.93 1.01 -10.54
N TYR A 120 6.13 0.55 -10.90
CA TYR A 120 6.68 0.71 -12.23
C TYR A 120 5.71 0.24 -13.32
N GLY A 121 5.60 1.01 -14.41
CA GLY A 121 4.66 0.76 -15.50
C GLY A 121 3.25 1.32 -15.29
N LEU A 122 2.89 1.77 -14.08
CA LEU A 122 1.63 2.49 -13.83
C LEU A 122 1.82 4.00 -13.89
N THR A 123 0.81 4.70 -14.41
CA THR A 123 0.80 6.16 -14.40
C THR A 123 0.21 6.66 -13.08
N VAL A 124 0.88 7.57 -12.38
CA VAL A 124 0.33 8.18 -11.17
C VAL A 124 -0.23 9.56 -11.49
N LYS A 125 -1.49 9.79 -11.17
CA LYS A 125 -2.21 11.04 -11.43
C LYS A 125 -2.74 11.63 -10.14
N LEU A 126 -2.72 12.96 -10.04
CA LEU A 126 -3.27 13.69 -8.89
C LEU A 126 -4.67 14.16 -9.24
N LEU A 127 -5.63 13.94 -8.35
CA LEU A 127 -6.96 14.52 -8.43
C LEU A 127 -6.99 15.86 -7.69
N GLU A 128 -7.93 16.72 -8.06
CA GLU A 128 -8.16 17.99 -7.35
C GLU A 128 -8.45 17.73 -5.86
N PRO A 129 -7.69 18.37 -4.95
CA PRO A 129 -7.90 18.22 -3.52
C PRO A 129 -9.32 18.57 -3.11
N VAL A 130 -9.87 17.84 -2.13
CA VAL A 130 -11.20 18.10 -1.59
C VAL A 130 -11.13 18.44 -0.12
N SER A 131 -12.04 19.31 0.35
CA SER A 131 -12.20 19.52 1.78
C SER A 131 -12.81 18.29 2.45
N VAL A 132 -12.59 18.13 3.74
CA VAL A 132 -13.23 17.08 4.56
C VAL A 132 -14.75 17.18 4.46
N SER A 133 -15.29 18.39 4.54
CA SER A 133 -16.74 18.64 4.46
C SER A 133 -17.34 18.23 3.11
N ALA A 134 -16.60 18.37 2.01
CA ALA A 134 -17.04 17.97 0.68
C ALA A 134 -17.24 16.44 0.56
N THR A 135 -16.54 15.65 1.38
CA THR A 135 -16.72 14.20 1.39
C THR A 135 -18.07 13.76 1.96
N ARG A 136 -18.68 14.60 2.83
CA ARG A 136 -19.88 14.26 3.62
C ARG A 136 -19.74 12.96 4.42
N CYS A 137 -18.51 12.57 4.75
CA CYS A 137 -18.27 11.40 5.59
C CYS A 137 -18.71 11.69 7.02
N SER A 138 -19.11 10.62 7.73
CA SER A 138 -19.37 10.72 9.16
C SER A 138 -18.05 10.97 9.87
N PHE A 139 -18.10 11.77 10.94
CA PHE A 139 -16.96 12.08 11.76
C PHE A 139 -17.33 11.94 13.24
N ARG A 140 -16.31 11.79 14.08
CA ARG A 140 -16.42 11.88 15.54
C ARG A 140 -15.25 12.66 16.10
N VAL A 141 -15.39 13.16 17.31
CA VAL A 141 -14.26 13.66 18.10
C VAL A 141 -13.94 12.55 19.10
N ASN A 142 -12.70 12.06 19.06
CA ASN A 142 -12.26 11.04 20.01
C ASN A 142 -12.30 11.62 21.44
N GLU A 143 -12.94 10.93 22.37
CA GLU A 143 -13.10 11.45 23.74
C GLU A 143 -11.77 11.56 24.50
N HIS A 144 -10.79 10.71 24.17
CA HIS A 144 -9.50 10.64 24.83
C HIS A 144 -8.49 11.60 24.20
N THR A 145 -8.31 11.54 22.87
CA THR A 145 -7.31 12.36 22.17
C THR A 145 -7.82 13.75 21.79
N ARG A 146 -9.15 13.96 21.82
CA ARG A 146 -9.83 15.17 21.31
C ARG A 146 -9.57 15.47 19.83
N ASN A 147 -9.00 14.52 19.09
CA ASN A 147 -8.79 14.64 17.65
C ASN A 147 -10.08 14.34 16.89
N LEU A 148 -10.23 15.02 15.75
CA LEU A 148 -11.25 14.69 14.75
C LEU A 148 -10.88 13.37 14.09
N GLN A 149 -11.86 12.47 13.92
CA GLN A 149 -11.67 11.22 13.18
C GLN A 149 -12.76 11.06 12.13
N ILE A 150 -12.39 10.54 10.95
CA ILE A 150 -13.31 10.33 9.83
C ILE A 150 -13.63 8.85 9.66
N HIS A 151 -14.90 8.53 9.40
CA HIS A 151 -15.34 7.15 9.24
C HIS A 151 -14.73 6.53 7.98
N ALA A 152 -13.88 5.53 8.21
CA ALA A 152 -13.07 4.88 7.20
C ALA A 152 -13.93 4.32 6.04
N GLY A 153 -15.01 3.61 6.36
CA GLY A 153 -15.90 3.03 5.35
C GLY A 153 -16.63 4.08 4.48
N HIS A 154 -16.86 5.29 5.00
CA HIS A 154 -17.52 6.34 4.23
C HIS A 154 -16.55 6.95 3.21
N ILE A 155 -15.28 7.10 3.58
CA ILE A 155 -14.21 7.53 2.67
C ILE A 155 -14.07 6.54 1.51
N LEU A 156 -14.08 5.22 1.75
CA LEU A 156 -14.01 4.25 0.65
C LEU A 156 -15.18 4.36 -0.32
N LYS A 157 -16.41 4.55 0.19
CA LYS A 157 -17.60 4.78 -0.64
C LYS A 157 -17.49 6.08 -1.44
N PHE A 158 -16.91 7.13 -0.85
CA PHE A 158 -16.66 8.39 -1.53
C PHE A 158 -15.62 8.23 -2.65
N LEU A 159 -14.49 7.59 -2.37
CA LEU A 159 -13.44 7.31 -3.35
C LEU A 159 -13.95 6.45 -4.50
N LYS A 160 -14.77 5.43 -4.23
CA LYS A 160 -15.41 4.61 -5.28
C LYS A 160 -16.23 5.45 -6.26
N LYS A 161 -16.91 6.50 -5.79
CA LYS A 161 -17.67 7.44 -6.65
C LYS A 161 -16.76 8.40 -7.44
N LYS A 162 -15.55 8.65 -6.94
CA LYS A 162 -14.55 9.53 -7.57
C LYS A 162 -13.58 8.78 -8.48
N LYS A 163 -13.58 7.44 -8.46
CA LYS A 163 -12.66 6.58 -9.22
C LYS A 163 -12.85 6.80 -10.73
N PRO A 164 -11.83 7.31 -11.44
CA PRO A 164 -11.90 7.45 -12.89
C PRO A 164 -12.01 6.11 -13.62
N ALA A 165 -12.50 6.13 -14.86
CA ALA A 165 -12.71 4.92 -15.65
C ALA A 165 -11.41 4.18 -15.98
N ASP A 166 -10.28 4.86 -16.13
CA ASP A 166 -8.96 4.28 -16.41
C ASP A 166 -8.17 3.92 -15.14
N ALA A 167 -8.75 4.15 -13.97
CA ALA A 167 -8.08 3.96 -12.69
C ALA A 167 -7.93 2.47 -12.37
N PHE A 168 -6.68 2.01 -12.26
CA PHE A 168 -6.34 0.78 -11.55
C PHE A 168 -6.85 0.89 -10.10
N CYS A 169 -6.39 1.94 -9.40
CA CYS A 169 -6.89 2.28 -8.08
C CYS A 169 -6.98 3.80 -7.85
N VAL A 170 -7.74 4.17 -6.82
CA VAL A 170 -7.75 5.51 -6.25
C VAL A 170 -7.42 5.45 -4.76
N VAL A 171 -6.49 6.29 -4.32
CA VAL A 171 -6.00 6.37 -2.95
C VAL A 171 -6.38 7.72 -2.36
N GLY A 172 -7.16 7.71 -1.29
CA GLY A 172 -7.42 8.92 -0.49
C GLY A 172 -6.33 9.12 0.56
N VAL A 173 -5.76 10.32 0.63
CA VAL A 173 -4.72 10.68 1.60
C VAL A 173 -5.24 11.82 2.46
N THR A 174 -5.11 11.70 3.78
CA THR A 174 -5.59 12.69 4.76
C THR A 174 -4.62 12.75 5.93
N MET A 175 -4.53 13.87 6.65
CA MET A 175 -3.79 13.97 7.93
C MET A 175 -4.74 13.93 9.13
N ILE A 176 -5.91 13.33 8.93
CA ILE A 176 -6.98 13.24 9.93
C ILE A 176 -7.24 11.77 10.18
N ASP A 177 -7.11 11.37 11.44
CA ASP A 177 -7.28 10.00 11.91
C ASP A 177 -8.52 9.31 11.30
N LEU A 178 -8.36 8.05 10.93
CA LEU A 178 -9.46 7.24 10.40
C LEU A 178 -9.95 6.25 11.46
N TYR A 179 -11.27 6.01 11.52
CA TYR A 179 -11.84 4.95 12.38
C TYR A 179 -12.78 4.03 11.59
N PRO A 180 -12.69 2.69 11.73
CA PRO A 180 -13.45 1.78 10.87
C PRO A 180 -14.83 1.42 11.37
N ARG A 181 -15.06 1.52 12.68
CA ARG A 181 -16.33 1.26 13.37
C ARG A 181 -16.29 1.97 14.72
N ASP A 182 -17.46 2.24 15.28
CA ASP A 182 -17.57 3.05 16.49
C ASP A 182 -16.80 2.47 17.69
N SER A 183 -16.65 1.13 17.76
CA SER A 183 -15.94 0.42 18.82
C SER A 183 -14.41 0.31 18.65
N TRP A 184 -13.83 0.84 17.56
CA TRP A 184 -12.38 0.80 17.30
C TRP A 184 -11.75 2.17 17.46
N ASN A 185 -10.47 2.21 17.86
CA ASN A 185 -9.76 3.47 18.17
C ASN A 185 -9.30 4.23 16.91
N PHE A 186 -8.53 3.60 16.02
CA PHE A 186 -8.12 4.17 14.72
C PHE A 186 -7.62 3.08 13.75
N VAL A 187 -7.41 3.44 12.48
CA VAL A 187 -6.72 2.61 11.46
C VAL A 187 -5.80 3.49 10.62
N PHE A 188 -4.56 3.05 10.42
CA PHE A 188 -3.61 3.79 9.57
C PHE A 188 -4.00 3.83 8.10
N GLY A 189 -4.80 2.85 7.67
CA GLY A 189 -5.27 2.77 6.29
C GLY A 189 -6.19 1.59 6.10
N GLN A 190 -6.92 1.60 5.00
CA GLN A 190 -7.77 0.48 4.61
C GLN A 190 -7.97 0.50 3.10
N ALA A 191 -7.88 -0.67 2.48
CA ALA A 191 -8.14 -0.84 1.06
C ALA A 191 -9.23 -1.88 0.79
N SER A 192 -9.90 -1.73 -0.34
CA SER A 192 -10.70 -2.79 -0.97
C SER A 192 -9.82 -3.42 -2.04
N LEU A 193 -9.50 -4.71 -1.85
CA LEU A 193 -8.69 -5.50 -2.77
C LEU A 193 -9.36 -5.66 -4.14
N THR A 194 -10.70 -5.58 -4.19
CA THR A 194 -11.50 -5.79 -5.40
C THR A 194 -11.95 -4.47 -6.05
N ASP A 195 -12.36 -3.48 -5.26
CA ASP A 195 -12.84 -2.20 -5.80
C ASP A 195 -11.70 -1.27 -6.26
N GLY A 196 -10.45 -1.56 -5.89
CA GLY A 196 -9.30 -0.71 -6.17
C GLY A 196 -9.45 0.66 -5.52
N THR A 197 -9.87 0.69 -4.27
CA THR A 197 -9.96 1.92 -3.47
C THR A 197 -9.14 1.72 -2.21
N GLY A 198 -8.22 2.62 -1.91
CA GLY A 198 -7.42 2.63 -0.69
C GLY A 198 -7.54 3.96 0.02
N LYS A 199 -7.26 3.99 1.31
CA LYS A 199 -7.03 5.22 2.05
C LYS A 199 -5.95 5.01 3.08
N VAL A 200 -5.25 6.10 3.41
CA VAL A 200 -4.18 6.15 4.39
C VAL A 200 -4.28 7.48 5.14
N ASP A 201 -4.03 7.45 6.45
CA ASP A 201 -3.88 8.63 7.29
C ASP A 201 -2.41 9.00 7.53
#